data_AF-A0A0F3R6T7-F1
#
_entry.id   AF-A0A0F3R6T7-F1
#
_cell.length_a   1.000
_cell.length_b   1.000
_cell.length_c   1.000
_cell.angle_alpha   90.00
_cell.angle_beta   90.00
_cell.angle_gamma   90.00
#
_symmetry.space_group_name_H-M   'P 1'
#
loop_
_entity.id
_entity.type
_entity.pdbx_description
1 polymer ?
#
loop_
_entity_poly.entity_id
_entity_poly.type
_entity_poly.pdbx_seq_one_letter_code
_entity_poly.pdbx_strand_id
1 'polypeptide(L)'
;MSLIIRQLLFIGFYSLSVVAMTTFFSGAVLALQSYTGFSRFSAESSIATVVVLSLTRELGPVLAGLMVAGRVGASIAAEIATMRVTEQVDALYTLSTDLLNI
;
A
#
# COMPACT_ATOMS: atom_id res chain seq x y z
N MET A 1 -17.82 -6.18 16.87
CA MET A 1 -16.72 -6.45 15.92
C MET A 1 -15.42 -6.31 16.69
N SER A 2 -14.51 -7.28 16.71
CA SER A 2 -13.26 -7.13 17.47
C SER A 2 -12.43 -5.97 16.90
N LEU A 3 -11.68 -5.27 17.75
CA LEU A 3 -10.84 -4.12 17.36
C LEU A 3 -9.90 -4.47 16.19
N ILE A 4 -9.37 -5.69 16.23
CA ILE A 4 -8.50 -6.28 15.21
C ILE A 4 -9.20 -6.34 13.84
N ILE A 5 -10.46 -6.79 13.79
CA ILE A 5 -11.19 -6.89 12.52
C ILE A 5 -11.44 -5.51 11.92
N ARG A 6 -11.74 -4.50 12.76
CA ARG A 6 -11.91 -3.12 12.29
C ARG A 6 -10.61 -2.57 11.69
N GLN A 7 -9.47 -2.81 12.34
CA GLN A 7 -8.17 -2.38 11.82
C GLN A 7 -7.78 -3.13 10.55
N LEU A 8 -8.08 -4.43 10.45
CA LEU A 8 -7.82 -5.22 9.25
C LEU A 8 -8.62 -4.70 8.05
N LEU A 9 -9.90 -4.36 8.25
CA LEU A 9 -10.70 -3.70 7.22
C LEU A 9 -10.14 -2.32 6.86
N PHE A 10 -9.69 -1.55 7.86
CA PHE A 10 -9.17 -0.22 7.62
C PHE A 10 -7.88 -0.20 6.80
N ILE A 11 -6.93 -1.06 7.17
CA ILE A 11 -5.62 -1.18 6.56
C ILE A 11 -5.73 -1.89 5.21
N GLY A 12 -6.46 -3.00 5.13
CA GLY A 12 -6.59 -3.81 3.92
C GLY A 12 -7.59 -3.21 2.92
N PHE A 13 -8.88 -3.23 3.26
CA PHE A 13 -9.95 -2.95 2.32
C PHE A 13 -9.92 -1.51 1.78
N TYR A 14 -9.74 -0.51 2.65
CA TYR A 14 -9.71 0.88 2.19
C TYR A 14 -8.41 1.26 1.44
N SER A 15 -7.34 0.46 1.54
CA SER A 15 -6.12 0.68 0.75
C SER A 15 -6.21 0.04 -0.64
N LEU A 16 -7.14 -0.90 -0.85
CA LEU A 16 -7.26 -1.66 -2.08
C LEU A 16 -7.43 -0.78 -3.32
N SER A 17 -8.25 0.27 -3.24
CA SER A 17 -8.53 1.17 -4.36
C SER A 17 -7.27 1.87 -4.87
N VAL A 18 -6.44 2.39 -3.95
CA VAL A 18 -5.19 3.08 -4.29
C VAL A 18 -4.17 2.10 -4.88
N VAL A 19 -3.99 0.93 -4.23
CA VAL A 19 -3.07 -0.10 -4.72
C VAL A 19 -3.47 -0.61 -6.11
N ALA A 20 -4.76 -0.84 -6.33
CA ALA A 20 -5.29 -1.33 -7.61
C ALA A 20 -5.07 -0.31 -8.73
N MET A 21 -5.39 0.96 -8.50
CA MET A 21 -5.19 2.03 -9.49
C MET A 21 -3.71 2.17 -9.86
N THR A 22 -2.82 2.25 -8.87
CA THR A 22 -1.38 2.40 -9.12
C THR A 22 -0.82 1.19 -9.89
N THR A 23 -1.15 -0.03 -9.45
CA THR A 23 -0.63 -1.25 -10.10
C THR A 23 -1.17 -1.42 -11.52
N PHE A 24 -2.44 -1.05 -11.76
CA PHE A 24 -3.05 -1.09 -13.08
C PHE A 24 -2.33 -0.16 -14.08
N PHE A 25 -2.16 1.12 -13.71
CA PHE A 25 -1.49 2.07 -14.60
C PHE A 25 -0.01 1.75 -14.79
N SER A 26 0.71 1.37 -13.74
CA SER A 26 2.10 0.92 -13.86
C SER A 26 2.23 -0.32 -14.76
N GLY A 27 1.30 -1.26 -14.66
CA GLY A 27 1.27 -2.44 -15.52
C GLY A 27 0.99 -2.12 -16.99
N ALA A 28 0.05 -1.21 -17.26
CA ALA A 28 -0.23 -0.73 -18.62
C ALA A 28 0.99 -0.05 -19.25
N VAL A 29 1.69 0.78 -18.47
CA VAL A 29 2.93 1.44 -18.90
C VAL A 29 4.03 0.40 -19.20
N LEU A 30 4.20 -0.62 -18.34
CA LEU A 30 5.16 -1.70 -18.57
C LEU A 30 4.85 -2.49 -19.85
N ALA A 31 3.58 -2.79 -20.11
CA ALA A 31 3.18 -3.52 -21.31
C ALA A 31 3.49 -2.71 -22.58
N LEU A 32 3.17 -1.40 -22.58
CA LEU A 32 3.45 -0.52 -23.71
C LEU A 32 4.96 -0.38 -23.96
N GLN A 33 5.78 -0.20 -22.92
CA GLN A 33 7.24 -0.13 -23.05
C GLN A 33 7.86 -1.45 -23.47
N SER A 34 7.32 -2.58 -22.99
CA SER A 34 7.79 -3.89 -23.42
C SER A 34 7.51 -4.10 -24.91
N TYR A 35 6.35 -3.72 -25.41
CA TYR A 35 6.03 -3.83 -26.84
C TYR A 35 7.00 -3.04 -27.72
N THR A 36 7.31 -1.79 -27.37
CA THR A 36 8.28 -0.98 -28.15
C THR A 36 9.70 -1.53 -28.08
N GLY A 37 10.07 -2.21 -26.98
CA GLY A 37 11.36 -2.88 -26.85
C GLY A 37 11.47 -4.18 -27.67
N PHE A 38 10.49 -5.08 -27.54
CA PHE A 38 10.53 -6.43 -28.12
C PHE A 38 10.15 -6.47 -29.62
N SER A 39 9.33 -5.53 -30.10
CA SER A 39 9.00 -5.43 -31.54
C SER A 39 10.25 -5.23 -32.42
N ARG A 40 11.29 -4.57 -31.90
CA ARG A 40 12.57 -4.37 -32.60
C ARG A 40 13.35 -5.66 -32.83
N PHE A 41 13.06 -6.71 -32.06
CA PHE A 41 13.71 -8.01 -32.13
C PHE A 41 12.78 -9.10 -32.67
N SER A 42 11.59 -8.74 -33.20
CA SER A 42 10.55 -9.69 -33.63
C SER A 42 10.14 -10.70 -32.55
N ALA A 43 10.24 -10.31 -31.28
CA ALA A 43 10.03 -11.19 -30.11
C ALA A 43 8.74 -10.86 -29.36
N GLU A 44 7.67 -10.55 -30.10
CA GLU A 44 6.39 -10.08 -29.56
C GLU A 44 5.68 -11.11 -28.69
N SER A 45 5.87 -12.41 -28.98
CA SER A 45 5.30 -13.52 -28.20
C SER A 45 5.80 -13.56 -26.76
N SER A 46 6.97 -12.97 -26.46
CA SER A 46 7.56 -12.97 -25.12
C SER A 46 7.06 -11.85 -24.22
N ILE A 47 6.36 -10.85 -24.80
CA ILE A 47 5.92 -9.66 -24.06
C ILE A 47 4.99 -10.04 -22.90
N ALA A 48 4.00 -10.91 -23.15
CA ALA A 48 3.05 -11.32 -22.12
C ALA A 48 3.75 -12.01 -20.93
N THR A 49 4.71 -12.89 -21.22
CA THR A 49 5.50 -13.60 -20.21
C THR A 49 6.29 -12.64 -19.34
N VAL A 50 6.98 -11.67 -19.96
CA VAL A 50 7.77 -10.66 -19.24
C VAL A 50 6.89 -9.81 -18.34
N VAL A 51 5.79 -9.28 -18.89
CA VAL A 51 4.85 -8.43 -18.13
C VAL A 51 4.30 -9.19 -16.92
N VAL A 52 3.82 -10.42 -17.10
CA VAL A 52 3.26 -11.22 -15.99
C VAL A 52 4.31 -11.54 -14.93
N LEU A 53 5.52 -11.96 -15.32
CA LEU A 53 6.60 -12.27 -14.37
C LEU A 53 7.03 -11.03 -13.58
N SER A 54 7.25 -9.90 -14.25
CA SER A 54 7.68 -8.66 -13.61
C SER A 54 6.61 -8.09 -12.67
N LEU A 55 5.34 -8.12 -13.07
CA LEU A 55 4.24 -7.66 -12.21
C LEU A 55 4.04 -8.57 -11.00
N THR A 56 4.05 -9.89 -11.18
CA THR A 56 3.74 -10.82 -10.07
C THR A 56 4.88 -10.98 -9.07
N ARG A 57 6.14 -10.98 -9.53
CA ARG A 57 7.30 -11.24 -8.66
C ARG A 57 7.92 -9.99 -8.05
N GLU A 58 7.87 -8.86 -8.74
CA GLU A 58 8.61 -7.66 -8.34
C GLU A 58 7.66 -6.49 -8.08
N LEU A 59 7.04 -5.96 -9.13
CA LEU A 59 6.32 -4.71 -9.05
C LEU A 59 5.06 -4.80 -8.19
N GLY A 60 4.33 -5.92 -8.23
CA GLY A 60 3.11 -6.12 -7.44
C GLY A 60 3.36 -6.01 -5.94
N PRO A 61 4.25 -6.84 -5.36
CA PRO A 61 4.62 -6.74 -3.95
C PRO A 61 5.20 -5.37 -3.56
N VAL A 62 6.06 -4.79 -4.40
CA VAL A 62 6.69 -3.49 -4.12
C VAL A 62 5.68 -2.35 -4.10
N LEU A 63 4.85 -2.25 -5.14
CA LEU A 63 3.83 -1.19 -5.25
C LEU A 63 2.77 -1.33 -4.16
N ALA A 64 2.31 -2.55 -3.87
CA ALA A 64 1.35 -2.79 -2.80
C ALA A 64 1.93 -2.37 -1.43
N GLY A 65 3.15 -2.82 -1.10
CA GLY A 65 3.80 -2.47 0.15
C GLY A 65 4.01 -0.97 0.31
N LEU A 66 4.51 -0.31 -0.74
CA LEU A 66 4.76 1.14 -0.74
C LEU A 66 3.46 1.94 -0.56
N MET A 67 2.41 1.61 -1.32
CA MET A 67 1.14 2.34 -1.27
C MET A 67 0.43 2.15 0.08
N VAL A 68 0.44 0.92 0.63
CA VAL A 68 -0.15 0.64 1.94
C VAL A 68 0.63 1.37 3.03
N ALA A 69 1.97 1.27 3.04
CA ALA A 69 2.80 1.94 4.03
C ALA A 69 2.63 3.46 4.01
N GLY A 70 2.59 4.07 2.81
CA GLY A 70 2.40 5.52 2.67
C GLY A 70 1.04 5.98 3.19
N ARG A 71 -0.05 5.36 2.72
CA ARG A 71 -1.42 5.77 3.09
C ARG A 71 -1.73 5.48 4.56
N VAL A 72 -1.47 4.24 5.00
CA VAL A 72 -1.80 3.80 6.36
C VAL A 72 -0.85 4.43 7.37
N GLY A 73 0.46 4.47 7.08
CA GLY A 73 1.44 5.10 7.96
C GLY A 73 1.16 6.58 8.19
N ALA A 74 0.82 7.33 7.14
CA ALA A 74 0.41 8.73 7.27
C ALA A 74 -0.86 8.89 8.13
N SER A 75 -1.85 8.00 7.96
CA SER A 75 -3.10 8.05 8.75
C SER A 75 -2.85 7.79 10.24
N ILE A 76 -2.03 6.79 10.57
CA ILE A 76 -1.68 6.45 11.96
C ILE A 76 -0.87 7.59 12.58
N ALA A 77 0.12 8.13 11.85
CA ALA A 77 0.92 9.25 12.32
C ALA A 77 0.05 10.50 12.58
N ALA A 78 -0.92 10.79 11.71
CA ALA A 78 -1.85 11.90 11.90
C ALA A 78 -2.79 11.69 13.11
N GLU A 79 -3.25 10.46 13.35
CA GLU A 79 -4.07 10.10 14.51
C GLU A 79 -3.29 10.32 15.82
N ILE A 80 -2.07 9.80 15.91
CA ILE A 80 -1.19 10.00 17.08
C ILE A 80 -0.86 11.48 17.27
N ALA A 81 -0.56 12.21 16.19
CA ALA A 81 -0.30 13.65 16.25
C ALA A 81 -1.51 14.41 16.81
N THR A 82 -2.73 14.05 16.39
CA THR A 82 -3.98 14.66 16.90
C THR A 82 -4.18 14.36 18.38
N MET A 83 -3.93 13.12 18.82
CA MET A 83 -3.99 12.73 20.24
C MET A 83 -2.98 13.52 21.08
N ARG A 84 -1.81 13.85 20.52
CA ARG A 84 -0.81 14.66 21.19
C ARG A 84 -1.22 16.13 21.31
N VAL A 85 -1.75 16.74 20.24
CA VAL A 85 -2.20 18.15 20.24
C VAL A 85 -3.42 18.36 21.13
N THR A 86 -4.26 17.33 21.28
CA THR A 86 -5.45 17.35 22.15
C THR A 86 -5.18 16.84 23.57
N GLU A 87 -3.90 16.67 23.94
CA GLU A 87 -3.45 16.21 25.27
C GLU A 87 -3.99 14.83 25.71
N GLN A 88 -4.61 14.05 24.82
CA GLN A 88 -5.13 12.72 25.12
C GLN A 88 -4.00 11.75 25.54
N VAL A 89 -2.82 11.92 24.96
CA VAL A 89 -1.62 11.15 25.33
C VAL A 89 -1.24 11.41 26.79
N ASP A 90 -1.25 12.68 27.20
CA ASP A 90 -0.88 13.08 28.57
C ASP A 90 -1.94 12.65 29.58
N ALA A 91 -3.22 12.73 29.20
CA ALA A 91 -4.32 12.23 30.02
C ALA A 91 -4.14 10.74 30.37
N LEU A 92 -3.78 9.88 29.40
CA LEU A 92 -3.54 8.46 29.64
C LEU A 92 -2.39 8.22 30.64
N TYR A 93 -1.29 8.98 30.52
CA TYR A 93 -0.19 8.92 31.48
C TYR A 93 -0.62 9.31 32.90
N THR A 94 -1.44 10.35 33.06
CA THR A 94 -1.95 10.76 34.39
C THR A 94 -2.88 9.71 35.02
N LEU A 95 -3.60 8.96 34.19
CA LEU A 95 -4.50 7.89 34.61
C LEU A 95 -3.76 6.56 34.89
N SER A 96 -2.42 6.55 34.86
CA SER A 96 -1.59 5.35 35.04
C SER A 96 -1.95 4.20 34.09
N THR A 97 -2.51 4.52 32.92
CA THR A 97 -2.87 3.55 31.88
C THR A 97 -1.82 3.61 30.76
N ASP A 98 -1.30 2.46 30.35
CA ASP A 98 -0.26 2.38 29.34
C ASP A 98 -0.84 2.61 27.94
N LEU A 99 -0.26 3.57 27.20
CA LEU A 99 -0.59 3.87 25.81
C LEU A 99 -0.42 2.67 24.87
N LEU A 100 0.51 1.75 25.19
CA LEU A 100 0.85 0.62 24.34
C LEU A 100 -0.12 -0.57 24.48
N ASN A 101 -0.98 -0.57 25.52
CA ASN A 101 -1.79 -1.74 25.90
C ASN A 101 -3.30 -1.45 25.90
N ILE A 102 -3.76 -0.55 25.03
CA ILE A 102 -5.16 -0.17 24.80
C ILE A 102 -5.64 -0.76 23.47
#